data_AF-A0A0C4FAL8-F1
#
_entry.id   AF-A0A0C4FAL8-F1
#
_cell.length_a   1.000
_cell.length_b   1.000
_cell.length_c   1.000
_cell.angle_alpha   90.00
_cell.angle_beta   90.00
_cell.angle_gamma   90.00
#
_symmetry.space_group_name_H-M   'P 1'
#
loop_
_entity.id
_entity.type
_entity.pdbx_description
1 polymer ?
#
loop_
_entity_poly.entity_id
_entity_poly.type
_entity_poly.pdbx_seq_one_letter_code
_entity_poly.pdbx_strand_id
1 'polypeptide(L)'
;MNIPEWTAALSKWGLLPQYADVLHGFKHGFDQGIPEHTVNVNLPYYTPPNHDSALQARNKNEESMEKEIRAKRMYGPFTHEEVNKHFKFFRTSPLGAVINGDGSLRLINDLSFPHDKRGIPSVNSFVSAEDFTTT
;
A
#
# COMPACT_ATOMS: atom_id res chain seq x y z
N MET A 1 1.37 11.46 -16.85
CA MET A 1 1.63 10.30 -17.73
C MET A 1 1.05 10.59 -19.11
N ASN A 2 1.77 10.32 -20.21
CA ASN A 2 1.26 10.56 -21.57
C ASN A 2 0.52 9.33 -22.11
N ILE A 3 -0.75 9.19 -21.72
CA ILE A 3 -1.58 8.02 -22.06
C ILE A 3 -1.76 7.83 -23.58
N PRO A 4 -1.96 8.89 -24.40
CA PRO A 4 -2.04 8.74 -25.85
C PRO A 4 -0.80 8.07 -26.47
N GLU A 5 0.40 8.49 -26.11
CA GLU A 5 1.65 7.90 -26.62
C GLU A 5 1.81 6.43 -26.19
N TRP A 6 1.49 6.12 -24.93
CA TRP A 6 1.48 4.73 -24.45
C TRP A 6 0.50 3.85 -25.23
N THR A 7 -0.69 4.39 -25.51
CA THR A 7 -1.71 3.66 -26.29
C THR A 7 -1.22 3.41 -27.71
N ALA A 8 -0.65 4.42 -28.37
CA ALA A 8 -0.10 4.30 -29.71
C ALA A 8 1.05 3.29 -29.78
N ALA A 9 1.98 3.32 -28.81
CA ALA A 9 3.09 2.39 -28.73
C ALA A 9 2.61 0.94 -28.54
N LEU A 10 1.74 0.67 -27.56
CA LEU A 10 1.23 -0.68 -27.30
C LEU A 10 0.42 -1.21 -28.50
N SER A 11 -0.37 -0.35 -29.15
CA SER A 11 -1.11 -0.73 -30.36
C SER A 11 -0.18 -1.07 -31.51
N LYS A 12 0.85 -0.25 -31.75
CA LYS A 12 1.84 -0.43 -32.84
C LYS A 12 2.52 -1.79 -32.77
N TRP A 13 2.78 -2.28 -31.56
CA TRP A 13 3.48 -3.55 -31.32
C TRP A 13 2.53 -4.72 -31.03
N GLY A 14 1.21 -4.55 -31.13
CA GLY A 14 0.25 -5.62 -30.86
C GLY A 14 0.20 -6.08 -29.41
N LEU A 15 0.64 -5.24 -28.47
CA LEU A 15 0.81 -5.54 -27.05
C LEU A 15 -0.43 -5.21 -26.21
N LEU A 16 -1.43 -4.56 -26.79
CA LEU A 16 -2.67 -4.18 -26.09
C LEU A 16 -3.38 -5.36 -25.40
N PRO A 17 -3.53 -6.56 -25.99
CA PRO A 17 -4.21 -7.66 -25.32
C PRO A 17 -3.53 -8.07 -24.00
N GLN A 18 -2.21 -7.90 -23.90
CA GLN A 18 -1.43 -8.30 -22.72
C GLN A 18 -1.27 -7.17 -21.70
N TYR A 19 -1.16 -5.91 -22.15
CA TYR A 19 -0.80 -4.76 -21.30
C TYR A 19 -1.90 -3.69 -21.23
N ALA A 20 -3.15 -4.06 -21.43
CA ALA A 20 -4.29 -3.15 -21.30
C ALA A 20 -4.45 -2.62 -19.86
N ASP A 21 -4.09 -3.44 -18.87
CA ASP A 21 -4.07 -3.13 -17.45
C ASP A 21 -3.14 -1.94 -17.13
N VAL A 22 -2.01 -1.80 -17.82
CA VAL A 22 -1.09 -0.66 -17.67
C VAL A 22 -1.78 0.67 -18.02
N LEU A 23 -2.53 0.69 -19.13
CA LEU A 23 -3.28 1.88 -19.54
C LEU A 23 -4.43 2.19 -18.57
N HIS A 24 -5.09 1.15 -18.05
CA HIS A 24 -6.09 1.28 -17.00
C HIS A 24 -5.47 1.87 -15.73
N GLY A 25 -4.32 1.34 -15.30
CA GLY A 25 -3.59 1.78 -14.12
C GLY A 25 -3.12 3.23 -14.19
N PHE A 26 -2.67 3.70 -15.36
CA PHE A 26 -2.34 5.13 -15.53
C PHE A 26 -3.54 6.06 -15.41
N LYS A 27 -4.75 5.61 -15.72
CA LYS A 27 -5.98 6.41 -15.64
C LYS A 27 -6.62 6.35 -14.25
N HIS A 28 -6.61 5.17 -13.63
CA HIS A 28 -7.42 4.87 -12.45
C HIS A 28 -6.60 4.52 -11.21
N GLY A 29 -5.28 4.37 -11.36
CA GLY A 29 -4.38 3.88 -10.33
C GLY A 29 -4.13 2.37 -10.45
N PHE A 30 -3.03 1.91 -9.87
CA PHE A 30 -2.68 0.50 -9.75
C PHE A 30 -3.12 0.00 -8.38
N ASP A 31 -3.84 -1.12 -8.34
CA ASP A 31 -4.03 -1.87 -7.10
C ASP A 31 -2.82 -2.79 -6.83
N GLN A 32 -2.72 -3.29 -5.61
CA GLN A 32 -1.63 -4.18 -5.18
C GLN A 32 -1.98 -5.67 -5.36
N GLY A 33 -3.03 -6.00 -6.13
CA GLY A 33 -3.55 -7.36 -6.25
C GLY A 33 -4.25 -7.87 -4.98
N ILE A 34 -4.56 -6.99 -4.04
CA ILE A 34 -5.24 -7.37 -2.78
C ILE A 34 -6.75 -7.42 -3.04
N PRO A 35 -7.41 -8.58 -2.84
CA PRO A 35 -8.85 -8.69 -3.06
C PRO A 35 -9.62 -7.89 -2.01
N GLU A 36 -10.86 -7.53 -2.34
CA GLU A 36 -11.80 -6.99 -1.35
C GLU A 36 -12.00 -8.04 -0.25
N HIS A 37 -11.75 -7.65 1.00
CA HIS A 37 -11.80 -8.54 2.14
C HIS A 37 -12.21 -7.82 3.43
N THR A 38 -12.59 -8.59 4.43
CA THR A 38 -12.79 -8.12 5.80
C THR A 38 -12.05 -9.05 6.76
N VAL A 39 -11.65 -8.52 7.91
CA VAL A 39 -10.98 -9.31 8.96
C VAL A 39 -11.99 -9.84 9.99
N ASN A 40 -13.07 -9.10 10.21
CA ASN A 40 -14.20 -9.50 11.04
C ASN A 40 -15.44 -8.77 10.49
N VAL A 41 -16.53 -9.51 10.26
CA VAL A 41 -17.77 -8.97 9.69
C VAL A 41 -18.38 -7.81 10.50
N ASN A 42 -18.05 -7.71 11.79
CA ASN A 42 -18.61 -6.71 12.70
C ASN A 42 -17.67 -5.52 12.97
N LEU A 43 -16.48 -5.48 12.36
CA LEU A 43 -15.54 -4.37 12.57
C LEU A 43 -15.38 -3.53 11.31
N PRO A 44 -15.58 -2.20 11.38
CA PRO A 44 -15.44 -1.30 10.23
C PRO A 44 -13.97 -1.02 9.86
N TYR A 45 -13.02 -1.46 10.70
CA TYR A 45 -11.60 -1.38 10.40
C TYR A 45 -10.75 -2.35 11.22
N TYR A 46 -9.52 -2.61 10.75
CA TYR A 46 -8.46 -3.29 11.49
C TYR A 46 -7.18 -2.44 11.49
N THR A 47 -6.91 -1.74 12.59
CA THR A 47 -5.75 -0.84 12.70
C THR A 47 -4.86 -1.23 13.89
N PRO A 48 -3.97 -2.22 13.73
CA PRO A 48 -3.06 -2.64 14.78
C PRO A 48 -2.08 -1.51 15.16
N PRO A 49 -1.54 -1.49 16.39
CA PRO A 49 -0.53 -0.52 16.80
C PRO A 49 0.76 -0.70 16.00
N ASN A 50 1.51 0.40 15.85
CA ASN A 50 2.85 0.38 15.25
C ASN A 50 3.85 -0.36 16.15
N HIS A 51 4.93 -0.84 15.55
CA HIS A 51 6.04 -1.46 16.28
C HIS A 51 6.79 -0.43 17.14
N ASP A 52 7.41 -0.88 18.24
CA ASP A 52 8.16 -0.03 19.16
C ASP A 52 9.27 0.79 18.47
N SER A 53 9.89 0.22 17.44
CA SER A 53 10.93 0.91 16.65
C SER A 53 10.39 2.17 15.96
N ALA A 54 9.15 2.14 15.48
CA ALA A 54 8.51 3.33 14.92
C ALA A 54 8.13 4.35 16.00
N LEU A 55 7.75 3.91 17.20
CA LEU A 55 7.44 4.81 18.31
C LEU A 55 8.68 5.52 18.84
N GLN A 56 9.81 4.82 18.95
CA GLN A 56 11.09 5.40 19.36
C GLN A 56 11.60 6.47 18.38
N ALA A 57 11.23 6.36 17.11
CA ALA A 57 11.61 7.29 16.06
C ALA A 57 10.50 8.30 15.69
N ARG A 58 9.47 8.45 16.52
CA ARG A 58 8.24 9.19 16.21
C ARG A 58 8.46 10.58 15.60
N ASN A 59 9.29 11.42 16.20
CA ASN A 59 9.49 12.79 15.72
C ASN A 59 10.03 12.82 14.28
N LYS A 60 11.05 12.01 13.99
CA LYS A 60 11.61 11.88 12.63
C LYS A 60 10.60 11.30 11.65
N ASN A 61 9.72 10.41 12.14
CA ASN A 61 8.66 9.82 11.33
C ASN A 61 7.60 10.85 10.93
N GLU A 62 7.13 11.66 11.89
CA GLU A 62 6.15 12.72 11.64
C GLU A 62 6.73 13.77 10.66
N GLU A 63 7.98 14.21 10.86
CA GLU A 63 8.67 15.13 9.94
C GLU A 63 8.77 14.56 8.51
N SER A 64 9.09 13.27 8.39
CA SER A 64 9.17 12.61 7.09
C SER A 64 7.79 12.53 6.42
N MET A 65 6.74 12.15 7.14
CA MET A 65 5.37 12.10 6.60
C MET A 65 4.89 13.48 6.16
N GLU A 66 5.14 14.53 6.95
CA GLU A 66 4.80 15.90 6.58
C GLU A 66 5.49 16.35 5.30
N LYS A 67 6.76 15.97 5.09
CA LYS A 67 7.47 16.27 3.85
C LYS A 67 6.79 15.61 2.65
N GLU A 68 6.34 14.37 2.78
CA GLU A 68 5.61 13.65 1.73
C GLU A 68 4.24 14.27 1.46
N ILE A 69 3.52 14.71 2.51
CA ILE A 69 2.24 15.41 2.39
C ILE A 69 2.42 16.77 1.71
N ARG A 70 3.40 17.58 2.13
CA ARG A 70 3.72 18.87 1.49
C ARG A 70 4.08 18.69 0.02
N ALA A 71 4.77 17.60 -0.31
CA ALA A 71 5.11 17.25 -1.68
C ALA A 71 3.96 16.60 -2.48
N LYS A 72 2.76 16.45 -1.88
CA LYS A 72 1.58 15.81 -2.47
C LYS A 72 1.81 14.37 -2.93
N ARG A 73 2.73 13.66 -2.28
CA ARG A 73 3.00 12.24 -2.51
C ARG A 73 2.21 11.35 -1.55
N MET A 74 1.74 11.91 -0.44
CA MET A 74 0.84 11.26 0.52
C MET A 74 -0.32 12.21 0.86
N TYR A 75 -1.42 11.63 1.35
CA TYR A 75 -2.60 12.35 1.84
C TYR A 75 -2.92 11.91 3.27
N GLY A 76 -3.52 12.82 4.04
CA GLY A 76 -3.88 12.61 5.44
C GLY A 76 -3.08 13.52 6.40
N PRO A 77 -2.94 13.14 7.69
CA PRO A 77 -3.53 11.94 8.30
C PRO A 77 -5.05 11.99 8.29
N PHE A 78 -5.69 10.81 8.26
CA PHE A 78 -7.14 10.68 8.31
C PHE A 78 -7.56 9.97 9.60
N THR A 79 -8.68 10.40 10.16
CA THR A 79 -9.38 9.70 11.23
C THR A 79 -10.09 8.45 10.68
N HIS A 80 -10.42 7.51 11.56
CA HIS A 80 -11.23 6.35 11.15
C HIS A 80 -12.57 6.76 10.53
N GLU A 81 -13.23 7.78 11.09
CA GLU A 81 -14.50 8.30 10.59
C GLU A 81 -14.39 8.84 9.16
N GLU A 82 -13.33 9.58 8.84
CA GLU A 82 -13.10 10.09 7.49
C GLU A 82 -12.90 8.96 6.48
N VAL A 83 -12.11 7.94 6.82
CA VAL A 83 -11.87 6.80 5.93
C VAL A 83 -13.15 5.97 5.78
N ASN A 84 -13.90 5.73 6.86
CA ASN A 84 -15.12 4.94 6.82
C ASN A 84 -16.28 5.58 6.04
N LYS A 85 -16.25 6.90 5.80
CA LYS A 85 -17.19 7.56 4.88
C LYS A 85 -17.04 7.06 3.44
N HIS A 86 -15.85 6.59 3.08
CA HIS A 86 -15.53 6.12 1.73
C HIS A 86 -15.44 4.59 1.64
N PHE A 87 -14.99 3.94 2.71
CA PHE A 87 -14.75 2.49 2.72
C PHE A 87 -15.54 1.80 3.84
N LYS A 88 -16.35 0.80 3.48
CA LYS A 88 -17.09 -0.02 4.46
C LYS A 88 -16.14 -0.71 5.46
N PHE A 89 -14.98 -1.12 4.97
CA PHE A 89 -13.89 -1.68 5.75
C PHE A 89 -12.56 -1.13 5.25
N PHE A 90 -11.63 -0.89 6.16
CA PHE A 90 -10.24 -0.65 5.82
C PHE A 90 -9.30 -1.23 6.87
N ARG A 91 -8.02 -1.38 6.53
CA ARG A 91 -6.99 -1.81 7.47
C ARG A 91 -5.71 -1.02 7.31
N THR A 92 -4.90 -0.99 8.36
CA THR A 92 -3.52 -0.50 8.31
C THR A 92 -2.56 -1.64 8.57
N SER A 93 -1.33 -1.47 8.10
CA SER A 93 -0.19 -2.29 8.52
C SER A 93 0.62 -1.53 9.57
N PRO A 94 1.14 -2.19 10.62
CA PRO A 94 2.04 -1.54 11.56
C PRO A 94 3.24 -0.92 10.85
N LEU A 95 3.61 0.29 11.26
CA LEU A 95 4.88 0.87 10.89
C LEU A 95 5.99 0.31 11.79
N GLY A 96 7.13 0.04 11.18
CA GLY A 96 8.42 -0.11 11.84
C GLY A 96 9.40 0.96 11.35
N ALA A 97 10.52 1.10 12.04
CA ALA A 97 11.62 1.95 11.58
C ALA A 97 12.94 1.17 11.57
N VAL A 98 13.73 1.37 10.52
CA VAL A 98 15.05 0.74 10.31
C VAL A 98 16.08 1.79 9.90
N ILE A 99 17.35 1.51 10.18
CA ILE A 99 18.46 2.35 9.72
C ILE A 99 19.03 1.74 8.44
N ASN A 100 19.10 2.53 7.37
CA ASN A 100 19.72 2.15 6.11
C ASN A 100 21.25 2.10 6.24
N GLY A 101 21.94 1.52 5.24
CA GLY A 101 23.40 1.44 5.24
C GLY A 101 24.12 2.79 5.23
N ASP A 102 23.46 3.87 4.81
CA ASP A 102 23.95 5.25 4.84
C ASP A 102 23.65 5.98 6.17
N GLY A 103 23.07 5.29 7.16
CA GLY A 103 22.68 5.85 8.45
C GLY A 103 21.34 6.60 8.45
N SER A 104 20.67 6.71 7.30
CA SER A 104 19.34 7.33 7.22
C SER A 104 18.27 6.43 7.83
N LEU A 105 17.28 7.04 8.49
CA LEU A 105 16.12 6.33 9.02
C LEU A 105 15.09 6.10 7.91
N ARG A 106 14.60 4.87 7.78
CA ARG A 106 13.52 4.49 6.86
C ARG A 106 12.35 3.88 7.61
N LEU A 107 11.17 4.41 7.33
CA LEU A 107 9.90 3.80 7.72
C LEU A 107 9.60 2.59 6.83
N ILE A 108 9.11 1.51 7.44
CA ILE A 108 8.69 0.30 6.74
C ILE A 108 7.28 -0.08 7.17
N ASN A 109 6.47 -0.59 6.24
CA ASN A 109 5.18 -1.20 6.54
C ASN A 109 5.37 -2.70 6.74
N ASP A 110 4.86 -3.22 7.86
CA ASP A 110 4.79 -4.66 8.08
C ASP A 110 3.53 -5.24 7.42
N LEU A 111 3.68 -5.63 6.17
CA LEU A 111 2.61 -6.27 5.38
C LEU A 111 2.39 -7.74 5.77
N SER A 112 3.31 -8.33 6.55
CA SER A 112 3.21 -9.70 7.05
C SER A 112 2.49 -9.78 8.40
N PHE A 113 2.15 -8.64 9.02
CA PHE A 113 1.37 -8.59 10.25
C PHE A 113 -0.14 -8.83 10.04
N PRO A 114 -0.83 -9.54 10.96
CA PRO A 114 -0.28 -10.29 12.08
C PRO A 114 0.30 -11.64 11.64
N HIS A 115 1.33 -12.11 12.33
CA HIS A 115 1.88 -13.44 12.12
C HIS A 115 0.95 -14.49 12.74
N ASP A 116 0.54 -15.48 11.94
CA ASP A 116 -0.20 -16.69 12.35
C ASP A 116 -1.46 -16.46 13.19
N LYS A 117 -2.13 -15.33 13.03
CA LYS A 117 -3.37 -15.03 13.77
C LYS A 117 -4.58 -15.61 13.04
N ARG A 118 -5.14 -16.69 13.58
CA ARG A 118 -6.34 -17.34 13.03
C ARG A 118 -7.46 -16.30 12.80
N GLY A 119 -7.99 -16.29 11.58
CA GLY A 119 -9.09 -15.40 11.17
C GLY A 119 -8.65 -13.98 10.75
N ILE A 120 -7.36 -13.64 10.84
CA ILE A 120 -6.84 -12.35 10.38
C ILE A 120 -5.69 -12.59 9.40
N PRO A 121 -5.96 -12.68 8.08
CA PRO A 121 -4.89 -12.81 7.09
C PRO A 121 -3.97 -11.57 7.10
N SER A 122 -2.67 -11.78 6.93
CA SER A 122 -1.73 -10.69 6.64
C SER A 122 -1.96 -10.17 5.22
N VAL A 123 -1.53 -8.94 4.91
CA VAL A 123 -1.68 -8.40 3.55
C VAL A 123 -0.90 -9.25 2.55
N ASN A 124 0.32 -9.66 2.91
CA ASN A 124 1.14 -10.50 2.05
C ASN A 124 0.55 -11.90 1.82
N SER A 125 -0.35 -12.40 2.68
CA SER A 125 -0.98 -13.71 2.46
C SER A 125 -1.95 -13.75 1.27
N PHE A 126 -2.33 -12.58 0.72
CA PHE A 126 -3.13 -12.50 -0.50
C PHE A 126 -2.30 -12.52 -1.78
N VAL A 127 -0.97 -12.40 -1.67
CA VAL A 127 -0.06 -12.35 -2.81
C VAL A 127 0.60 -13.71 -2.97
N SER A 128 0.37 -14.36 -4.11
CA SER A 128 1.01 -15.61 -4.50
C SER A 128 2.35 -15.29 -5.17
N ALA A 129 3.44 -15.90 -4.72
CA ALA A 129 4.76 -15.66 -5.32
C ALA A 129 4.87 -16.27 -6.73
N GLU A 130 4.09 -17.33 -6.97
CA GLU A 130 3.97 -18.03 -8.23
C GLU A 130 3.39 -17.15 -9.34
N ASP A 131 2.63 -16.11 -8.97
CA ASP A 131 2.06 -15.15 -9.93
C ASP A 131 3.11 -14.13 -10.44
N PHE A 132 4.30 -14.08 -9.82
CA PHE A 132 5.37 -13.12 -10.11
C PHE A 132 6.69 -13.83 -10.41
N THR A 133 6.67 -14.83 -11.30
CA THR A 133 7.88 -15.53 -11.72
C THR A 133 8.88 -14.57 -12.37
N THR A 134 10.04 -14.39 -11.75
CA THR A 134 11.18 -13.67 -12.34
C THR A 134 12.08 -14.66 -13.10
N THR A 135 12.55 -14.28 -14.28
CA THR A 135 13.51 -15.06 -15.09
C THR A 135 14.94 -14.91 -14.62
#